data_AF-A0A9D9H0B7-F1
#
_entry.id   AF-A0A9D9H0B7-F1
#
_cell.length_a   1.000
_cell.length_b   1.000
_cell.length_c   1.000
_cell.angle_alpha   90.00
_cell.angle_beta   90.00
_cell.angle_gamma   90.00
#
_symmetry.space_group_name_H-M   'P 1'
#
loop_
_entity.id
_entity.type
_entity.pdbx_description
1 polymer ?
#
loop_
_entity_poly.entity_id
_entity_poly.type
_entity_poly.pdbx_seq_one_letter_code
_entity_poly.pdbx_strand_id
1 'polypeptide(L)'
;MDIQNRSSINFKANVSQSVMYQLQKQVKNCHSRKKCSALVKQKVENLKSWGSPDSNIVIAKDHNGKYLLGVECTVDKGLRLPWAIRNLVAKTELSQFLSLKKSNIEETEDSIKFMYKKYGLKFFKKHQDL
;
A
#
# COMPACT_ATOMS: atom_id res chain seq x y z
N MET A 1 -10.00 -38.59 10.23
CA MET A 1 -10.03 -37.25 10.85
C MET A 1 -9.23 -36.32 9.97
N ASP A 2 -9.91 -35.64 9.05
CA ASP A 2 -9.28 -34.70 8.13
C ASP A 2 -8.80 -33.46 8.88
N ILE A 3 -7.49 -33.39 9.08
CA ILE A 3 -6.81 -32.15 9.45
C ILE A 3 -6.87 -31.28 8.20
N GLN A 4 -7.90 -30.42 8.10
CA GLN A 4 -7.94 -29.35 7.12
C GLN A 4 -6.76 -28.41 7.41
N ASN A 5 -5.67 -28.66 6.71
CA ASN A 5 -4.51 -27.80 6.67
C ASN A 5 -4.90 -26.51 5.92
N ARG A 6 -5.58 -25.60 6.61
CA ARG A 6 -5.87 -24.24 6.11
C ARG A 6 -4.65 -23.34 6.26
N SER A 7 -3.51 -23.77 5.74
CA SER A 7 -2.37 -22.87 5.51
C SER A 7 -2.47 -22.26 4.11
N SER A 8 -3.56 -21.52 3.86
CA SER A 8 -3.60 -20.57 2.74
C SER A 8 -3.09 -19.23 3.27
N ILE A 9 -1.77 -19.12 3.40
CA ILE A 9 -1.12 -17.81 3.57
C ILE A 9 -1.20 -17.13 2.21
N ASN A 10 -2.36 -16.57 1.90
CA ASN A 10 -2.57 -15.82 0.67
C ASN A 10 -1.92 -14.43 0.81
N PHE A 11 -0.68 -14.34 0.38
CA PHE A 11 0.01 -13.17 -0.18
C PHE A 11 -0.89 -12.32 -1.10
N LYS A 12 -1.10 -11.01 -0.84
CA LYS A 12 -2.26 -10.30 -1.44
C LYS A 12 -2.31 -8.75 -1.48
N ALA A 13 -1.26 -7.98 -1.18
CA ALA A 13 -1.37 -6.52 -1.34
C ALA A 13 -1.58 -6.11 -2.81
N ASN A 14 -2.77 -5.62 -3.20
CA ASN A 14 -3.02 -5.21 -4.59
C ASN A 14 -2.58 -3.76 -4.83
N VAL A 15 -2.09 -3.44 -6.02
CA VAL A 15 -1.82 -2.04 -6.39
C VAL A 15 -3.07 -1.45 -7.02
N SER A 16 -3.55 -0.32 -6.49
CA SER A 16 -4.76 0.32 -7.04
C SER A 16 -4.55 0.82 -8.47
N GLN A 17 -5.64 0.88 -9.25
CA GLN A 17 -5.60 1.32 -10.64
C GLN A 17 -5.01 2.74 -10.79
N SER A 18 -5.31 3.62 -9.83
CA SER A 18 -4.78 4.99 -9.80
C SER A 18 -3.27 5.01 -9.60
N VAL A 19 -2.72 4.16 -8.72
CA VAL A 19 -1.28 4.03 -8.54
C VAL A 19 -0.65 3.48 -9.82
N MET A 20 -1.22 2.42 -10.42
CA MET A 20 -0.72 1.85 -11.67
C MET A 20 -0.71 2.86 -12.82
N TYR A 21 -1.75 3.69 -12.93
CA TYR A 21 -1.83 4.76 -13.92
C TYR A 21 -0.71 5.80 -13.73
N GLN A 22 -0.48 6.27 -12.50
CA GLN A 22 0.60 7.22 -12.19
C GLN A 22 1.98 6.62 -12.48
N LEU A 23 2.21 5.36 -12.11
CA LEU A 23 3.46 4.66 -12.39
C LEU A 23 3.72 4.58 -13.90
N GLN A 24 2.72 4.19 -14.70
CA GLN A 24 2.85 4.12 -16.15
C GLN A 24 3.16 5.50 -16.76
N LYS A 25 2.50 6.56 -16.27
CA LYS A 25 2.78 7.94 -16.69
C LYS A 25 4.23 8.34 -16.40
N GLN A 26 4.75 8.03 -15.21
CA GLN A 26 6.12 8.36 -14.83
C GLN A 26 7.17 7.51 -15.55
N VAL A 27 6.88 6.24 -15.82
CA VAL A 27 7.75 5.36 -16.62
C VAL A 27 7.94 5.91 -18.04
N LYS A 28 6.91 6.52 -18.64
CA LYS A 28 7.03 7.16 -19.98
C LYS A 28 8.03 8.31 -20.00
N ASN A 29 8.18 9.01 -18.87
CA ASN A 29 9.08 10.14 -18.69
C ASN A 29 10.49 9.74 -18.21
N CYS A 30 10.73 8.45 -17.97
CA CYS A 30 12.06 7.96 -17.58
C CYS A 30 12.98 7.86 -18.80
N HIS A 31 14.25 8.23 -18.60
CA HIS A 31 15.29 8.15 -19.63
C HIS A 31 15.43 6.72 -20.20
N SER A 32 15.28 5.69 -19.37
CA SER A 32 15.27 4.28 -19.80
C SER A 32 13.92 3.60 -19.50
N ARG A 33 12.95 3.80 -20.39
CA ARG A 33 11.58 3.27 -20.24
C ARG A 33 11.54 1.75 -20.06
N LYS A 34 12.33 1.00 -20.84
CA LYS A 34 12.36 -0.47 -20.77
C LYS A 34 12.84 -0.96 -19.40
N LYS A 35 13.92 -0.37 -18.88
CA LYS A 35 14.47 -0.70 -17.57
C LYS A 35 13.50 -0.35 -16.44
N CYS A 36 12.93 0.86 -16.45
CA CYS A 36 11.97 1.28 -15.44
C CYS A 36 10.69 0.43 -15.45
N SER A 37 10.19 0.06 -16.63
CA SER A 37 9.04 -0.84 -16.76
C SER A 37 9.33 -2.23 -16.19
N ALA A 38 10.51 -2.79 -16.46
CA ALA A 38 10.93 -4.08 -15.89
C ALA A 38 11.02 -4.03 -14.36
N LEU A 39 11.60 -2.97 -13.79
CA LEU A 39 11.69 -2.78 -12.35
C LEU A 39 10.31 -2.65 -11.70
N VAL A 40 9.38 -1.90 -12.31
CA VAL A 40 8.01 -1.78 -11.82
C VAL A 40 7.31 -3.13 -11.85
N LYS A 41 7.41 -3.89 -12.94
CA LYS A 41 6.83 -5.24 -13.04
C LYS A 41 7.37 -6.18 -11.96
N GLN A 42 8.69 -6.22 -11.79
CA GLN A 42 9.32 -7.04 -10.76
C GLN A 42 8.85 -6.63 -9.35
N LYS A 43 8.72 -5.32 -9.10
CA LYS A 43 8.24 -4.81 -7.82
C LYS A 43 6.77 -5.18 -7.56
N VAL A 44 5.91 -5.09 -8.57
CA VAL A 44 4.51 -5.55 -8.50
C VAL A 44 4.45 -7.04 -8.18
N GLU A 45 5.32 -7.85 -8.78
CA GLU A 45 5.37 -9.29 -8.48
C GLU A 45 5.80 -9.54 -7.02
N ASN A 46 6.80 -8.81 -6.54
CA ASN A 46 7.22 -8.90 -5.14
C ASN A 46 6.11 -8.47 -4.18
N LEU A 47 5.34 -7.43 -4.52
CA LEU A 47 4.23 -6.95 -3.69
C LEU A 47 3.14 -8.00 -3.51
N LYS A 48 2.93 -8.88 -4.50
CA LYS A 48 2.02 -10.01 -4.31
C LYS A 48 2.42 -10.80 -3.08
N SER A 49 3.72 -11.03 -2.87
CA SER A 49 4.26 -11.74 -1.70
C SER A 49 4.36 -10.92 -0.40
N TRP A 50 3.87 -9.67 -0.37
CA TRP A 50 3.99 -8.79 0.80
C TRP A 50 2.61 -8.42 1.37
N GLY A 51 2.54 -8.24 2.69
CA GLY A 51 1.36 -7.76 3.39
C GLY A 51 0.17 -8.73 3.41
N SER A 52 -0.99 -8.20 3.81
CA SER A 52 -2.20 -8.99 4.01
C SER A 52 -3.02 -9.21 2.73
N PRO A 53 -3.76 -10.35 2.64
CA PRO A 53 -5.02 -10.53 1.93
C PRO A 53 -5.79 -9.31 1.45
N ASP A 54 -6.06 -8.45 2.39
CA ASP A 54 -7.16 -7.50 2.25
C ASP A 54 -6.62 -6.07 2.12
N SER A 55 -5.31 -5.97 1.92
CA SER A 55 -4.58 -4.73 1.78
C SER A 55 -4.39 -4.32 0.33
N ASN A 56 -4.37 -3.01 0.09
CA ASN A 56 -4.07 -2.42 -1.19
C ASN A 56 -3.02 -1.31 -1.02
N ILE A 57 -2.06 -1.23 -1.94
CA ILE A 57 -1.24 -0.04 -2.13
C ILE A 57 -2.07 1.01 -2.87
N VAL A 58 -2.26 2.15 -2.21
CA VAL A 58 -3.11 3.25 -2.67
C VAL A 58 -2.33 4.57 -2.67
N ILE A 59 -2.92 5.61 -3.25
CA ILE A 59 -2.49 6.99 -3.00
C ILE A 59 -3.28 7.48 -1.79
N ALA A 60 -2.58 7.84 -0.72
CA ALA A 60 -3.18 8.35 0.51
C ALA A 60 -2.63 9.75 0.82
N LYS A 61 -3.47 10.58 1.44
CA LYS A 61 -3.08 11.90 1.95
C LYS A 61 -2.36 11.71 3.29
N ASP A 62 -1.19 12.34 3.45
CA ASP A 62 -0.49 12.40 4.73
C ASP A 62 -1.07 13.49 5.64
N HIS A 63 -0.55 13.59 6.86
CA HIS A 63 -0.98 14.60 7.84
C HIS A 63 -0.67 16.05 7.41
N ASN A 64 0.21 16.25 6.44
CA ASN A 64 0.55 17.56 5.86
C ASN A 64 -0.27 17.87 4.59
N GLY A 65 -1.22 17.00 4.24
CA GLY A 65 -2.03 17.13 3.04
C GLY A 65 -1.35 16.72 1.73
N LYS A 66 -0.17 16.09 1.79
CA LYS A 66 0.56 15.61 0.62
C LYS A 66 0.08 14.22 0.22
N TYR A 67 -0.11 14.01 -1.07
CA TYR A 67 -0.43 12.68 -1.61
C TYR A 67 0.85 11.85 -1.73
N LEU A 68 0.84 10.69 -1.08
CA LEU A 68 1.95 9.73 -1.02
C LEU A 68 1.42 8.32 -1.23
N LEU A 69 2.32 7.36 -1.43
CA LEU A 69 1.94 5.96 -1.34
C LEU A 69 1.48 5.60 0.08
N GLY A 70 0.37 4.88 0.15
CA GLY A 70 -0.26 4.42 1.37
C GLY A 70 -0.65 2.95 1.29
N VAL A 71 -1.05 2.41 2.43
CA VAL A 71 -1.71 1.11 2.53
C VAL A 71 -3.17 1.36 2.91
N GLU A 72 -4.09 0.76 2.19
CA GLU A 72 -5.48 0.61 2.57
C GLU A 72 -5.69 -0.81 3.05
N CYS A 73 -6.16 -1.03 4.27
CA CYS A 73 -6.45 -2.36 4.78
C CYS A 73 -7.86 -2.45 5.38
N THR A 74 -8.42 -3.66 5.37
CA THR A 74 -9.71 -3.96 5.98
C THR A 74 -9.55 -4.12 7.49
N VAL A 75 -10.32 -3.37 8.29
CA VAL A 75 -10.25 -3.38 9.76
C VAL A 75 -11.45 -3.99 10.46
N ASP A 76 -12.66 -3.87 9.90
CA ASP A 76 -13.89 -4.48 10.44
C ASP A 76 -14.99 -4.55 9.37
N LYS A 77 -15.75 -5.66 9.27
CA LYS A 77 -16.91 -5.85 8.38
C LYS A 77 -16.83 -5.16 6.99
N GLY A 78 -15.68 -5.25 6.32
CA GLY A 78 -15.47 -4.65 4.98
C GLY A 78 -15.11 -3.16 4.98
N LEU A 79 -14.99 -2.52 6.14
CA LEU A 79 -14.46 -1.17 6.31
C LEU A 79 -12.97 -1.16 5.95
N ARG A 80 -12.63 -0.41 4.90
CA ARG A 80 -11.27 -0.19 4.42
C ARG A 80 -10.76 1.17 4.84
N LEU A 81 -9.56 1.22 5.39
CA LEU A 81 -8.95 2.46 5.88
C LEU A 81 -7.60 2.70 5.20
N PRO A 82 -7.48 3.76 4.37
CA PRO A 82 -6.20 4.15 3.80
C PRO A 82 -5.33 4.94 4.78
N TRP A 83 -4.02 4.70 4.75
CA TRP A 83 -3.05 5.45 5.54
C TRP A 83 -1.73 5.60 4.79
N ALA A 84 -1.15 6.81 4.80
CA ALA A 84 0.10 7.11 4.12
C ALA A 84 1.30 6.43 4.79
N ILE A 85 2.18 5.81 4.01
CA ILE A 85 3.41 5.20 4.52
C ILE A 85 4.39 6.32 4.85
N ARG A 86 4.68 6.52 6.14
CA ARG A 86 5.44 7.68 6.63
C ARG A 86 6.93 7.68 6.28
N ASN A 87 7.53 6.49 6.11
CA ASN A 87 8.97 6.34 5.96
C ASN A 87 9.45 6.26 4.49
N LEU A 88 8.61 6.66 3.53
CA LEU A 88 9.00 6.72 2.11
C LEU A 88 9.63 8.07 1.77
N VAL A 89 10.94 8.18 1.98
CA VAL A 89 11.72 9.37 1.62
C VAL A 89 12.04 9.33 0.12
N ALA A 90 11.07 9.65 -0.74
CA ALA A 90 11.33 9.75 -2.17
C ALA A 90 10.45 10.82 -2.84
N LYS A 91 11.02 11.51 -3.85
CA LYS A 91 10.43 12.71 -4.48
C LYS A 91 9.25 12.43 -5.41
N THR A 92 9.19 11.24 -5.99
CA THR A 92 8.13 10.84 -6.94
C THR A 92 7.47 9.54 -6.53
N GLU A 93 6.21 9.33 -6.88
CA GLU A 93 5.49 8.09 -6.58
C GLU A 93 6.20 6.85 -7.16
N LEU A 94 6.83 6.96 -8.34
CA LEU A 94 7.67 5.89 -8.90
C LEU A 94 8.87 5.57 -8.00
N SER A 95 9.58 6.59 -7.51
CA SER A 95 10.72 6.38 -6.61
C SER A 95 10.28 5.83 -5.25
N GLN A 96 9.12 6.27 -4.73
CA GLN A 96 8.50 5.71 -3.54
C GLN A 96 8.14 4.24 -3.76
N PHE A 97 7.54 3.91 -4.91
CA PHE A 97 7.11 2.55 -5.24
C PHE A 97 8.29 1.59 -5.37
N LEU A 98 9.36 2.01 -6.04
CA LEU A 98 10.56 1.20 -6.19
C LEU A 98 11.31 1.02 -4.86
N SER A 99 11.23 1.98 -3.95
CA SER A 99 11.87 1.92 -2.63
C SER A 99 11.03 1.19 -1.56
N LEU A 100 9.76 0.86 -1.83
CA LEU A 100 8.91 0.09 -0.92
C LEU A 100 9.62 -1.18 -0.42
N LYS A 101 9.57 -1.41 0.88
CA LYS A 101 9.98 -2.67 1.50
C LYS A 101 8.76 -3.35 2.11
N LYS A 102 8.85 -4.67 2.29
CA LYS A 102 7.84 -5.47 2.97
C LYS A 102 7.47 -4.88 4.35
N SER A 103 8.48 -4.51 5.14
CA SER A 103 8.28 -3.92 6.47
C SER A 103 7.48 -2.62 6.44
N ASN A 104 7.60 -1.81 5.38
CA ASN A 104 6.81 -0.58 5.28
C ASN A 104 5.31 -0.85 5.17
N ILE A 105 4.94 -1.97 4.53
CA ILE A 105 3.54 -2.36 4.38
C ILE A 105 3.04 -2.94 5.69
N GLU A 106 3.77 -3.91 6.26
CA GLU A 106 3.39 -4.59 7.50
C GLU A 106 3.27 -3.61 8.69
N GLU A 107 4.26 -2.75 8.89
CA GLU A 107 4.23 -1.72 9.95
C GLU A 107 3.05 -0.75 9.78
N THR A 108 2.70 -0.41 8.54
CA THR A 108 1.57 0.47 8.25
C THR A 108 0.25 -0.24 8.50
N GLU A 109 0.10 -1.51 8.11
CA GLU A 109 -1.07 -2.33 8.43
C GLU A 109 -1.29 -2.44 9.93
N ASP A 110 -0.23 -2.75 10.68
CA ASP A 110 -0.28 -2.88 12.14
C ASP A 110 -0.64 -1.56 12.79
N SER A 111 -0.09 -0.45 12.28
CA SER A 111 -0.46 0.90 12.71
C SER A 111 -1.94 1.20 12.48
N ILE A 112 -2.48 0.87 11.30
CA ILE A 112 -3.91 1.07 10.99
C ILE A 112 -4.79 0.27 11.96
N LYS A 113 -4.50 -1.03 12.13
CA LYS A 113 -5.26 -1.91 13.03
C LYS A 113 -5.19 -1.42 14.48
N PHE A 114 -3.99 -1.04 14.94
CA PHE A 114 -3.79 -0.50 16.29
C PHE A 114 -4.57 0.79 16.52
N MET A 115 -4.48 1.74 15.58
CA MET A 115 -5.16 3.02 15.68
C MET A 115 -6.67 2.87 15.62
N TYR A 116 -7.18 1.96 14.79
CA TYR A 116 -8.61 1.65 14.75
C TYR A 116 -9.08 1.00 16.07
N LYS A 117 -8.34 0.03 16.59
CA LYS A 117 -8.68 -0.62 17.87
C LYS A 117 -8.66 0.37 19.05
N LYS A 118 -7.73 1.33 19.05
CA LYS A 118 -7.54 2.27 20.16
C LYS A 118 -8.46 3.50 20.11
N TYR A 119 -8.71 4.05 18.93
CA TYR A 119 -9.42 5.33 18.76
C TYR A 119 -10.69 5.23 17.90
N GLY A 120 -10.93 4.08 17.28
CA GLY A 120 -12.06 3.86 16.38
C GLY A 120 -11.99 4.68 15.10
N LEU A 121 -13.09 4.67 14.35
CA LEU A 121 -13.22 5.33 13.05
C LEU A 121 -13.04 6.86 13.11
N LYS A 122 -13.36 7.49 14.24
CA LYS A 122 -13.30 8.96 14.42
C LYS A 122 -11.88 9.50 14.18
N PHE A 123 -10.87 8.72 14.53
CA PHE A 123 -9.48 9.10 14.30
C PHE A 123 -9.20 9.28 12.80
N PHE A 124 -9.59 8.30 11.99
CA PHE A 124 -9.30 8.29 10.56
C PHE A 124 -10.07 9.39 9.82
N LYS A 125 -11.34 9.63 10.20
CA LYS A 125 -12.16 10.72 9.64
C LYS A 125 -11.50 12.10 9.84
N LYS A 126 -10.90 12.35 11.00
CA LYS A 126 -10.20 13.61 11.29
C LYS A 126 -8.93 13.80 10.46
N HIS A 127 -8.34 12.71 9.98
CA HIS A 127 -7.06 12.71 9.27
C HIS A 127 -7.17 12.43 7.76
N GLN A 128 -8.38 12.16 7.25
CA GLN A 128 -8.61 11.86 5.84
C GLN A 128 -9.30 12.97 5.05
N ASP A 129 -9.92 13.97 5.70
CA ASP A 129 -10.79 14.96 5.03
C ASP A 129 -11.60 14.32 3.89
N LEU A 130 -12.53 13.44 4.27
CA LEU A 130 -13.68 13.12 3.42
C LEU A 130 -14.72 14.23 3.59
#